data_AF-A0A2V9JUJ6-F1
#
_entry.id   AF-A0A2V9JUJ6-F1
#
_cell.length_a   1.000
_cell.length_b   1.000
_cell.length_c   1.000
_cell.angle_alpha   90.00
_cell.angle_beta   90.00
_cell.angle_gamma   90.00
#
_symmetry.space_group_name_H-M   'P 1'
#
loop_
_entity.id
_entity.type
_entity.pdbx_description
1 polymer ?
#
loop_
_entity_poly.entity_id
_entity_poly.type
_entity_poly.pdbx_seq_one_letter_code
_entity_poly.pdbx_strand_id
1 'polypeptide(L)'
;MYLPFASHGDNGPYHGWLLGYDAGTLVQVRVFNTSPNAGLGGIWQAGGAPAVDPNGDIFLETGNGGFDADAPGGLDYGDSFLRLSTSGGSLSVADYFTPFDQYQLELIDLDLGSGAPIVLPDQNSPAPHLLVGAGKSGTIYLVDRDNMGHFHAGQDSQIVQSLPNAGVSLFGTPAYWQSNVYFLGQGNVLKAYRLFNGLLSASPVSQADTYFGFPGGTPAISANGSTNGIAWALQTDGYYWDLPSILHAYDAADVSRELYNSDQASGGRDVPGAAVKFTVPTVANGKVYVGTQTELDVYGLLP
;
A
#
# COMPACT_ATOMS: atom_id res chain seq x y z
N MET A 1 18.71 3.09 5.58
CA MET A 1 17.37 3.72 5.43
C MET A 1 17.13 3.95 3.95
N TYR A 2 15.94 3.62 3.44
CA TYR A 2 15.58 3.88 2.04
C TYR A 2 14.39 4.83 1.99
N LEU A 3 14.49 5.86 1.16
CA LEU A 3 13.50 6.92 1.03
C LEU A 3 13.00 6.98 -0.41
N PRO A 4 11.73 6.62 -0.67
CA PRO A 4 11.12 6.77 -1.97
C PRO A 4 10.65 8.22 -2.20
N PHE A 5 10.66 8.67 -3.46
CA PHE A 5 10.23 10.00 -3.86
C PHE A 5 9.38 9.97 -5.12
N ALA A 6 8.47 10.94 -5.21
CA ALA A 6 7.63 11.27 -6.35
C ALA A 6 7.40 12.80 -6.39
N SER A 7 6.65 13.28 -7.39
CA SER A 7 6.18 14.67 -7.40
C SER A 7 4.95 14.87 -6.53
N HIS A 8 4.77 16.11 -6.06
CA HIS A 8 3.51 16.53 -5.46
C HIS A 8 2.51 16.87 -6.58
N GLY A 9 1.52 16.01 -6.80
CA GLY A 9 0.43 16.23 -7.77
C GLY A 9 0.93 16.29 -9.22
N ASP A 10 1.88 15.44 -9.57
CA ASP A 10 2.43 15.29 -10.93
C ASP A 10 2.99 16.58 -11.54
N ASN A 11 3.38 17.53 -10.69
CA ASN A 11 4.05 18.75 -11.12
C ASN A 11 5.43 18.41 -11.67
N GLY A 12 5.54 18.43 -13.00
CA GLY A 12 6.76 18.11 -13.73
C GLY A 12 7.78 19.27 -13.77
N PRO A 13 9.04 18.97 -14.16
CA PRO A 13 9.56 17.63 -14.45
C PRO A 13 9.87 16.83 -13.17
N TYR A 14 9.66 15.51 -13.19
CA TYR A 14 10.03 14.63 -12.08
C TYR A 14 10.34 13.20 -12.54
N HIS A 15 10.98 12.44 -11.64
CA HIS A 15 11.17 10.99 -11.74
C HIS A 15 10.80 10.34 -10.40
N GLY A 16 10.57 9.03 -10.39
CA GLY A 16 10.62 8.24 -9.17
C GLY A 16 12.06 7.97 -8.74
N TRP A 17 12.35 8.22 -7.46
CA TRP A 17 13.68 7.97 -6.89
C TRP A 17 13.58 7.09 -5.65
N LEU A 18 14.47 6.11 -5.53
CA LEU A 18 14.76 5.46 -4.26
C LEU A 18 16.16 5.85 -3.81
N LEU A 19 16.25 6.63 -2.74
CA LEU A 19 17.52 7.07 -2.16
C LEU A 19 17.85 6.23 -0.94
N GLY A 20 19.03 5.61 -0.92
CA GLY A 20 19.51 4.85 0.23
C GLY A 20 20.52 5.64 1.04
N TYR A 21 20.33 5.69 2.35
CA TYR A 21 21.18 6.38 3.33
C TYR A 21 21.70 5.41 4.37
N ASP A 22 22.96 5.61 4.80
CA ASP A 22 23.46 5.01 6.03
C ASP A 22 22.68 5.56 7.23
N ALA A 23 22.16 4.68 8.08
CA ALA A 23 21.23 5.08 9.14
C ALA A 23 21.92 5.82 10.30
N GLY A 24 23.23 5.62 10.51
CA GLY A 24 23.97 6.26 11.60
C GLY A 24 24.54 7.63 11.22
N THR A 25 24.90 7.80 9.95
CA THR A 25 25.60 9.01 9.46
C THR A 25 24.74 9.87 8.55
N LEU A 26 23.64 9.33 8.03
CA LEU A 26 22.77 9.98 7.03
C LEU A 26 23.50 10.33 5.73
N VAL A 27 24.61 9.66 5.42
CA VAL A 27 25.28 9.78 4.12
C VAL A 27 24.52 8.96 3.08
N GLN A 28 24.23 9.55 1.92
CA GLN A 28 23.62 8.83 0.80
C GLN A 28 24.61 7.81 0.24
N VAL A 29 24.20 6.55 0.19
CA VAL A 29 25.02 5.41 -0.23
C VAL A 29 24.45 4.66 -1.42
N ARG A 30 23.17 4.88 -1.78
CA ARG A 30 22.51 4.25 -2.93
C ARG A 30 21.56 5.23 -3.62
N VAL A 31 21.30 4.99 -4.90
CA VAL A 31 20.31 5.72 -5.71
C VAL A 31 19.75 4.78 -6.78
N PHE A 32 18.46 4.91 -7.07
CA PHE A 32 17.78 4.28 -8.19
C PHE A 32 16.76 5.26 -8.78
N ASN A 33 16.67 5.31 -10.11
CA ASN A 33 15.66 6.08 -10.87
C ASN A 33 14.75 5.07 -11.57
N THR A 34 13.44 5.22 -11.42
CA THR A 34 12.42 4.34 -12.03
C THR A 34 12.19 4.61 -13.51
N SER A 35 12.53 5.80 -14.00
CA SER A 35 12.19 6.27 -15.35
C SER A 35 13.30 7.14 -15.99
N PRO A 36 14.55 6.67 -16.04
CA PRO A 36 15.69 7.48 -16.47
C PRO A 36 15.61 8.04 -17.91
N ASN A 37 14.83 7.44 -18.81
CA ASN A 37 14.71 7.88 -20.20
C ASN A 37 13.31 8.44 -20.56
N ALA A 38 12.29 8.24 -19.73
CA ALA A 38 10.93 8.74 -19.97
C ALA A 38 10.48 9.92 -19.07
N GLY A 39 10.81 9.90 -17.77
CA GLY A 39 10.20 10.78 -16.77
C GLY A 39 8.99 10.17 -16.06
N LEU A 40 8.45 10.88 -15.06
CA LEU A 40 7.36 10.43 -14.18
C LEU A 40 7.74 9.16 -13.38
N GLY A 41 6.85 8.17 -13.23
CA GLY A 41 7.14 6.89 -12.58
C GLY A 41 7.40 7.02 -11.07
N GLY A 42 6.73 7.97 -10.41
CA GLY A 42 6.98 8.33 -9.01
C GLY A 42 6.77 7.17 -8.03
N ILE A 43 7.55 7.10 -6.95
CA ILE A 43 7.31 6.14 -5.87
C ILE A 43 6.67 6.89 -4.70
N TRP A 44 5.35 7.04 -4.72
CA TRP A 44 4.63 7.78 -3.68
C TRP A 44 3.94 6.88 -2.67
N GLN A 45 3.31 5.79 -3.14
CA GLN A 45 2.74 4.71 -2.32
C GLN A 45 1.85 5.17 -1.16
N ALA A 46 1.22 6.35 -1.29
CA ALA A 46 0.54 7.07 -0.22
C ALA A 46 1.35 7.17 1.10
N GLY A 47 2.68 7.25 1.02
CA GLY A 47 3.58 7.29 2.17
C GLY A 47 3.92 5.92 2.77
N GLY A 48 3.45 4.82 2.17
CA GLY A 48 3.80 3.46 2.54
C GLY A 48 5.31 3.20 2.38
N ALA A 49 5.91 2.59 3.40
CA ALA A 49 7.31 2.24 3.39
C ALA A 49 7.62 1.18 2.32
N PRO A 50 8.84 1.19 1.73
CA PRO A 50 9.28 0.08 0.88
C PRO A 50 9.16 -1.26 1.60
N ALA A 51 8.55 -2.25 0.95
CA ALA A 51 8.49 -3.60 1.50
C ALA A 51 9.85 -4.27 1.33
N VAL A 52 10.27 -5.08 2.31
CA VAL A 52 11.58 -5.72 2.32
C VAL A 52 11.40 -7.17 2.74
N ASP A 53 12.01 -8.09 2.01
CA ASP A 53 11.99 -9.51 2.35
C ASP A 53 13.17 -9.94 3.24
N PRO A 54 13.21 -11.20 3.72
CA PRO A 54 14.32 -11.70 4.52
C PRO A 54 15.69 -11.69 3.82
N ASN A 55 15.74 -11.63 2.48
CA ASN A 55 16.98 -11.53 1.71
C ASN A 55 17.49 -10.09 1.61
N GLY A 56 16.68 -9.10 2.01
CA GLY A 56 17.00 -7.68 1.89
C GLY A 56 16.72 -7.12 0.50
N ASP A 57 15.95 -7.83 -0.32
CA ASP A 57 15.41 -7.27 -1.57
C ASP A 57 14.25 -6.34 -1.24
N ILE A 58 14.15 -5.25 -2.00
CA ILE A 58 13.18 -4.17 -1.78
C ILE A 58 12.09 -4.28 -2.84
N PHE A 59 10.84 -4.17 -2.42
CA PHE A 59 9.66 -4.24 -3.28
C PHE A 59 8.90 -2.92 -3.26
N LEU A 60 8.56 -2.43 -4.44
CA LEU A 60 7.91 -1.13 -4.66
C LEU A 60 6.86 -1.22 -5.76
N GLU A 61 5.90 -0.31 -5.71
CA GLU A 61 5.02 0.04 -6.84
C GLU A 61 5.39 1.44 -7.35
N THR A 62 5.47 1.60 -8.67
CA THR A 62 5.70 2.89 -9.34
C THR A 62 4.41 3.47 -9.89
N GLY A 63 4.30 4.79 -9.90
CA GLY A 63 3.16 5.51 -10.47
C GLY A 63 3.21 5.58 -11.99
N ASN A 64 2.29 6.37 -12.53
CA ASN A 64 2.17 6.61 -13.97
C ASN A 64 3.48 7.12 -14.57
N GLY A 65 3.82 6.66 -15.77
CA GLY A 65 5.00 7.10 -16.50
C GLY A 65 5.31 6.21 -17.69
N GLY A 66 6.36 6.57 -18.43
CA GLY A 66 6.79 5.75 -19.55
C GLY A 66 7.24 4.37 -19.10
N PHE A 67 6.96 3.38 -19.94
CA PHE A 67 7.37 1.99 -19.74
C PHE A 67 8.01 1.48 -21.02
N ASP A 68 9.23 0.96 -20.89
CA ASP A 68 9.94 0.30 -21.99
C ASP A 68 10.77 -0.91 -21.54
N ALA A 69 10.65 -1.32 -20.27
CA ALA A 69 11.47 -2.40 -19.69
C ALA A 69 11.27 -3.78 -20.36
N ASP A 70 10.21 -3.98 -21.13
CA ASP A 70 10.00 -5.17 -21.95
C ASP A 70 10.79 -5.16 -23.28
N ALA A 71 11.41 -4.03 -23.64
CA ALA A 71 12.24 -3.88 -24.83
C ALA A 71 13.74 -4.05 -24.52
N PRO A 72 14.57 -4.48 -25.50
CA PRO A 72 16.01 -4.58 -25.33
C PRO A 72 16.65 -3.25 -24.91
N GLY A 73 17.19 -3.21 -23.69
CA GLY A 73 17.85 -2.03 -23.14
C GLY A 73 16.91 -0.98 -22.53
N GLY A 74 15.61 -1.29 -22.42
CA GLY A 74 14.65 -0.46 -21.71
C GLY A 74 14.94 -0.43 -20.22
N LEU A 75 14.66 0.73 -19.60
CA LEU A 75 14.98 1.04 -18.20
C LEU A 75 13.87 1.85 -17.52
N ASP A 76 12.76 2.11 -18.20
CA ASP A 76 11.63 2.85 -17.67
C ASP A 76 10.53 1.89 -17.19
N TYR A 77 10.11 2.08 -15.95
CA TYR A 77 9.23 1.18 -15.20
C TYR A 77 7.98 1.91 -14.71
N GLY A 78 7.22 2.59 -15.59
CA GLY A 78 5.89 3.12 -15.26
C GLY A 78 4.92 2.02 -14.82
N ASP A 79 4.05 2.33 -13.84
CA ASP A 79 3.03 1.44 -13.25
C ASP A 79 3.45 -0.02 -13.07
N SER A 80 4.56 -0.23 -12.37
CA SER A 80 5.18 -1.54 -12.22
C SER A 80 5.42 -1.90 -10.76
N PHE A 81 5.27 -3.18 -10.44
CA PHE A 81 5.90 -3.76 -9.26
C PHE A 81 7.38 -3.99 -9.57
N LEU A 82 8.27 -3.58 -8.68
CA LEU A 82 9.71 -3.76 -8.82
C LEU A 82 10.26 -4.59 -7.68
N ARG A 83 11.16 -5.53 -7.99
CA ARG A 83 12.08 -6.14 -7.03
C ARG A 83 13.46 -5.54 -7.26
N LEU A 84 13.95 -4.77 -6.30
CA LEU A 84 15.29 -4.20 -6.31
C LEU A 84 16.21 -5.03 -5.43
N SER A 85 17.28 -5.55 -6.02
CA SER A 85 18.35 -6.17 -5.24
C SER A 85 19.23 -5.10 -4.61
N THR A 86 19.62 -5.35 -3.35
CA THR A 86 20.60 -4.54 -2.61
C THR A 86 22.01 -5.15 -2.63
N SER A 87 22.16 -6.30 -3.30
CA SER A 87 23.43 -7.01 -3.45
C SER A 87 24.45 -6.22 -4.28
N GLY A 88 25.74 -6.51 -4.10
CA GLY A 88 26.81 -5.86 -4.86
C GLY A 88 27.06 -4.39 -4.52
N GLY A 89 26.36 -3.81 -3.54
CA GLY A 89 26.57 -2.44 -3.09
C GLY A 89 25.89 -1.37 -3.95
N SER A 90 24.94 -1.76 -4.81
CA SER A 90 24.10 -0.88 -5.61
C SER A 90 22.63 -1.30 -5.50
N LEU A 91 21.73 -0.48 -6.02
CA LEU A 91 20.34 -0.87 -6.29
C LEU A 91 20.23 -1.23 -7.77
N SER A 92 19.65 -2.38 -8.08
CA SER A 92 19.36 -2.81 -9.44
C SER A 92 18.05 -3.58 -9.49
N VAL A 93 17.28 -3.40 -10.55
CA VAL A 93 16.08 -4.21 -10.80
C VAL A 93 16.50 -5.66 -11.04
N ALA A 94 16.05 -6.55 -10.16
CA ALA A 94 16.28 -7.98 -10.27
C ALA A 94 15.14 -8.67 -11.03
N ASP A 95 13.91 -8.17 -10.86
CA ASP A 95 12.69 -8.66 -11.50
C ASP A 95 11.59 -7.58 -11.43
N TYR A 96 10.53 -7.71 -12.24
CA TYR A 96 9.40 -6.79 -12.26
C TYR A 96 8.11 -7.44 -12.74
N PHE A 97 6.98 -6.80 -12.44
CA PHE A 97 5.69 -7.07 -13.06
C PHE A 97 5.07 -5.74 -13.49
N THR A 98 4.50 -5.70 -14.69
CA THR A 98 3.80 -4.54 -15.23
C THR A 98 2.44 -5.03 -15.76
N PRO A 99 1.31 -4.44 -15.31
CA PRO A 99 -0.01 -4.79 -15.81
C PRO A 99 -0.09 -4.66 -17.34
N PHE A 100 -0.81 -5.58 -17.97
CA PHE A 100 -0.95 -5.61 -19.44
C PHE A 100 -1.55 -4.30 -20.03
N ASP A 101 -2.29 -3.56 -19.22
CA ASP A 101 -2.98 -2.31 -19.56
C ASP A 101 -2.22 -1.06 -19.09
N GLN A 102 -0.93 -1.16 -18.77
CA GLN A 102 -0.10 -0.05 -18.28
C GLN A 102 -0.24 1.24 -19.10
N TYR A 103 -0.22 1.15 -20.43
CA TYR A 103 -0.39 2.32 -21.29
C TYR A 103 -1.74 3.03 -21.05
N GLN A 104 -2.80 2.28 -20.73
CA GLN A 104 -4.07 2.90 -20.33
C GLN A 104 -3.97 3.51 -18.93
N LEU A 105 -3.34 2.83 -17.97
CA LEU A 105 -3.14 3.36 -16.62
C LEU A 105 -2.44 4.71 -16.64
N GLU A 106 -1.37 4.83 -17.45
CA GLU A 106 -0.65 6.08 -17.66
C GLU A 106 -1.55 7.19 -18.23
N LEU A 107 -2.29 6.89 -19.31
CA LEU A 107 -3.12 7.87 -20.01
C LEU A 107 -4.25 8.48 -19.17
N ILE A 108 -4.80 7.71 -18.22
CA ILE A 108 -5.94 8.14 -17.41
C ILE A 108 -5.62 8.26 -15.92
N ASP A 109 -4.32 8.38 -15.57
CA ASP A 109 -3.87 8.62 -14.20
C ASP A 109 -4.39 7.57 -13.21
N LEU A 110 -4.32 6.30 -13.60
CA LEU A 110 -4.66 5.17 -12.74
C LEU A 110 -3.41 4.50 -12.16
N ASP A 111 -2.53 5.32 -11.58
CA ASP A 111 -1.28 4.91 -10.93
C ASP A 111 -1.39 3.59 -10.19
N LEU A 112 -0.50 2.67 -10.52
CA LEU A 112 -0.26 1.53 -9.66
C LEU A 112 0.35 1.99 -8.33
N GLY A 113 1.38 2.84 -8.40
CA GLY A 113 2.13 3.37 -7.24
C GLY A 113 1.37 4.30 -6.29
N SER A 114 0.04 4.39 -6.40
CA SER A 114 -0.81 4.97 -5.36
C SER A 114 -0.95 4.07 -4.13
N GLY A 115 -0.80 2.76 -4.33
CA GLY A 115 -0.68 1.80 -3.25
C GLY A 115 0.78 1.52 -2.89
N ALA A 116 0.97 0.89 -1.73
CA ALA A 116 2.22 0.24 -1.38
C ALA A 116 2.02 -1.28 -1.34
N PRO A 117 2.96 -2.07 -1.88
CA PRO A 117 2.87 -3.51 -1.78
C PRO A 117 3.24 -3.97 -0.36
N ILE A 118 2.79 -5.16 0.01
CA ILE A 118 3.29 -5.87 1.21
C ILE A 118 3.81 -7.26 0.83
N VAL A 119 4.90 -7.65 1.50
CA VAL A 119 5.38 -9.03 1.48
C VAL A 119 4.47 -9.87 2.37
N LEU A 120 3.90 -10.94 1.82
CA LEU A 120 3.08 -11.88 2.56
C LEU A 120 3.94 -12.98 3.19
N PRO A 121 3.49 -13.60 4.30
CA PRO A 121 4.14 -14.80 4.82
C PRO A 121 4.21 -15.91 3.78
N ASP A 122 5.21 -16.77 3.90
CA ASP A 122 5.41 -17.87 2.97
C ASP A 122 4.18 -18.80 2.91
N GLN A 123 3.83 -19.19 1.68
CA GLN A 123 2.66 -20.01 1.39
C GLN A 123 3.08 -21.44 1.09
N ASN A 124 2.25 -22.40 1.49
CA ASN A 124 2.39 -23.78 1.06
C ASN A 124 1.71 -23.99 -0.31
N SER A 125 2.29 -23.39 -1.34
CA SER A 125 1.82 -23.38 -2.72
C SER A 125 2.99 -23.42 -3.71
N PRO A 126 2.76 -23.69 -5.00
CA PRO A 126 3.83 -23.68 -6.02
C PRO A 126 4.59 -22.35 -6.09
N ALA A 127 3.92 -21.23 -5.85
CA ALA A 127 4.51 -19.92 -5.59
C ALA A 127 4.51 -19.66 -4.08
N PRO A 128 5.64 -19.87 -3.37
CA PRO A 128 5.67 -19.75 -1.91
C PRO A 128 5.84 -18.31 -1.44
N HIS A 129 6.51 -17.45 -2.21
CA HIS A 129 6.92 -16.12 -1.78
C HIS A 129 6.05 -15.05 -2.44
N LEU A 130 4.96 -14.68 -1.78
CA LEU A 130 4.00 -13.76 -2.40
C LEU A 130 4.22 -12.29 -2.01
N LEU A 131 3.92 -11.42 -2.97
CA LEU A 131 3.75 -9.98 -2.83
C LEU A 131 2.32 -9.64 -3.23
N VAL A 132 1.67 -8.74 -2.49
CA VAL A 132 0.33 -8.25 -2.84
C VAL A 132 0.31 -6.75 -2.86
N GLY A 133 -0.42 -6.18 -3.82
CA GLY A 133 -0.57 -4.75 -3.99
C GLY A 133 -1.76 -4.38 -4.87
N ALA A 134 -2.08 -3.09 -4.92
CA ALA A 134 -3.17 -2.53 -5.72
C ALA A 134 -2.97 -1.02 -5.85
N GLY A 135 -3.43 -0.45 -6.97
CA GLY A 135 -3.37 1.00 -7.21
C GLY A 135 -4.73 1.65 -7.44
N LYS A 136 -4.74 2.82 -8.08
CA LYS A 136 -5.94 3.62 -8.37
C LYS A 136 -6.96 2.84 -9.21
N SER A 137 -6.50 1.93 -10.07
CA SER A 137 -7.37 1.07 -10.90
C SER A 137 -8.30 0.19 -10.08
N GLY A 138 -7.90 -0.15 -8.84
CA GLY A 138 -8.65 -1.03 -7.96
C GLY A 138 -8.51 -2.52 -8.26
N THR A 139 -7.60 -2.89 -9.16
CA THR A 139 -7.17 -4.28 -9.35
C THR A 139 -6.23 -4.69 -8.21
N ILE A 140 -6.51 -5.84 -7.58
CA ILE A 140 -5.54 -6.47 -6.66
C ILE A 140 -4.66 -7.41 -7.47
N TYR A 141 -3.34 -7.27 -7.32
CA TYR A 141 -2.35 -8.15 -7.93
C TYR A 141 -1.67 -8.98 -6.84
N LEU A 142 -1.54 -10.28 -7.10
CA LEU A 142 -0.78 -11.24 -6.31
C LEU A 142 0.36 -11.75 -7.19
N VAL A 143 1.60 -11.47 -6.78
CA VAL A 143 2.81 -11.69 -7.57
C VAL A 143 3.74 -12.63 -6.82
N ASP A 144 4.37 -13.56 -7.52
CA ASP A 144 5.44 -14.39 -6.98
C ASP A 144 6.76 -13.61 -7.01
N ARG A 145 7.39 -13.43 -5.85
CA ARG A 145 8.65 -12.68 -5.69
C ARG A 145 9.83 -13.39 -6.34
N ASP A 146 9.73 -14.70 -6.56
CA ASP A 146 10.77 -15.49 -7.22
C ASP A 146 10.64 -15.50 -8.75
N ASN A 147 9.47 -15.10 -9.27
CA ASN A 147 9.18 -15.02 -10.70
C ASN A 147 8.01 -14.04 -10.92
N MET A 148 8.33 -12.76 -11.03
CA MET A 148 7.30 -11.70 -11.12
C MET A 148 6.58 -11.68 -12.47
N GLY A 149 7.11 -12.39 -13.47
CA GLY A 149 6.41 -12.66 -14.73
C GLY A 149 6.56 -11.57 -15.80
N HIS A 150 7.11 -10.40 -15.47
CA HIS A 150 7.29 -9.26 -16.39
C HIS A 150 5.97 -8.83 -17.07
N PHE A 151 6.07 -8.03 -18.13
CA PHE A 151 4.94 -7.62 -18.95
C PHE A 151 4.49 -8.75 -19.89
N HIS A 152 3.18 -8.93 -20.01
CA HIS A 152 2.58 -9.84 -20.98
C HIS A 152 1.40 -9.15 -21.67
N ALA A 153 1.48 -9.01 -22.99
CA ALA A 153 0.48 -8.28 -23.74
C ALA A 153 -0.92 -8.94 -23.66
N GLY A 154 -1.92 -8.12 -23.34
CA GLY A 154 -3.34 -8.47 -23.40
C GLY A 154 -3.96 -9.13 -22.15
N GLN A 155 -3.16 -9.63 -21.21
CA GLN A 155 -3.66 -10.17 -19.93
C GLN A 155 -2.53 -10.40 -18.91
N ASP A 156 -2.87 -10.46 -17.63
CA ASP A 156 -1.93 -10.75 -16.52
C ASP A 156 -1.86 -12.26 -16.15
N SER A 157 -1.86 -13.16 -17.14
CA SER A 157 -1.88 -14.61 -16.90
C SER A 157 -0.55 -15.20 -16.40
N GLN A 158 0.52 -14.40 -16.41
CA GLN A 158 1.89 -14.75 -16.05
C GLN A 158 2.19 -14.59 -14.56
N ILE A 159 1.32 -13.89 -13.82
CA ILE A 159 1.40 -13.75 -12.37
C ILE A 159 0.45 -14.72 -11.65
N VAL A 160 0.54 -14.78 -10.32
CA VAL A 160 -0.25 -15.72 -9.51
C VAL A 160 -1.73 -15.42 -9.59
N GLN A 161 -2.13 -14.14 -9.49
CA GLN A 161 -3.53 -13.74 -9.54
C GLN A 161 -3.69 -12.25 -9.85
N SER A 162 -4.69 -11.89 -10.65
CA SER A 162 -5.23 -10.53 -10.75
C SER A 162 -6.73 -10.52 -10.48
N LEU A 163 -7.20 -9.52 -9.71
CA LEU A 163 -8.62 -9.35 -9.32
C LEU A 163 -9.09 -7.94 -9.72
N PRO A 164 -9.50 -7.72 -10.98
CA PRO A 164 -9.76 -6.37 -11.53
C PRO A 164 -11.01 -5.68 -10.97
N ASN A 165 -11.94 -6.42 -10.37
CA ASN A 165 -13.19 -5.90 -9.84
C ASN A 165 -13.24 -5.92 -8.30
N ALA A 166 -12.09 -5.86 -7.63
CA ALA A 166 -12.02 -5.86 -6.18
C ALA A 166 -12.61 -4.58 -5.54
N GLY A 167 -12.71 -3.50 -6.33
CA GLY A 167 -13.30 -2.23 -5.92
C GLY A 167 -12.49 -1.58 -4.82
N VAL A 168 -11.16 -1.56 -4.99
CA VAL A 168 -10.20 -1.06 -4.01
C VAL A 168 -9.30 -0.01 -4.66
N SER A 169 -9.88 1.07 -5.22
CA SER A 169 -9.07 2.19 -5.74
C SER A 169 -8.17 2.71 -4.62
N LEU A 170 -6.92 2.25 -4.58
CA LEU A 170 -6.14 2.21 -3.34
C LEU A 170 -5.17 3.37 -3.28
N PHE A 171 -5.24 4.11 -2.18
CA PHE A 171 -4.31 5.18 -1.85
C PHE A 171 -3.73 4.91 -0.46
N GLY A 172 -3.05 3.78 -0.32
CA GLY A 172 -2.65 3.26 0.97
C GLY A 172 -1.93 1.92 0.88
N THR A 173 -1.61 1.37 2.04
CA THR A 173 -0.94 0.06 2.15
C THR A 173 -1.96 -0.98 2.64
N PRO A 174 -2.08 -2.15 1.99
CA PRO A 174 -2.84 -3.26 2.55
C PRO A 174 -2.27 -3.71 3.88
N ALA A 175 -3.08 -4.35 4.71
CA ALA A 175 -2.59 -4.98 5.94
C ALA A 175 -2.81 -6.49 5.89
N TYR A 176 -2.05 -7.24 6.69
CA TYR A 176 -2.20 -8.70 6.80
C TYR A 176 -2.35 -9.12 8.25
N TRP A 177 -3.28 -10.05 8.51
CA TRP A 177 -3.38 -10.77 9.78
C TRP A 177 -4.11 -12.09 9.61
N GLN A 178 -3.55 -13.18 10.16
CA GLN A 178 -4.20 -14.49 10.23
C GLN A 178 -4.84 -14.92 8.90
N SER A 179 -4.05 -14.90 7.81
CA SER A 179 -4.48 -15.23 6.46
C SER A 179 -5.52 -14.29 5.84
N ASN A 180 -5.87 -13.18 6.46
CA ASN A 180 -6.66 -12.13 5.81
C ASN A 180 -5.75 -11.00 5.33
N VAL A 181 -6.04 -10.48 4.14
CA VAL A 181 -5.46 -9.24 3.60
C VAL A 181 -6.56 -8.18 3.58
N TYR A 182 -6.29 -7.02 4.18
CA TYR A 182 -7.25 -5.94 4.36
C TYR A 182 -6.96 -4.81 3.39
N PHE A 183 -8.00 -4.35 2.69
CA PHE A 183 -7.93 -3.23 1.76
C PHE A 183 -9.03 -2.21 2.10
N LEU A 184 -8.69 -0.94 1.98
CA LEU A 184 -9.61 0.18 2.20
C LEU A 184 -9.36 1.27 1.16
N GLY A 185 -9.94 1.07 -0.02
CA GLY A 185 -9.82 2.01 -1.12
C GLY A 185 -10.74 3.23 -0.98
N GLN A 186 -10.47 4.24 -1.80
CA GLN A 186 -11.33 5.41 -1.98
C GLN A 186 -12.75 4.97 -2.33
N GLY A 187 -13.70 5.64 -1.69
CA GLY A 187 -15.11 5.49 -1.97
C GLY A 187 -15.62 4.09 -1.68
N ASN A 188 -15.07 3.47 -0.63
CA ASN A 188 -15.33 2.08 -0.29
C ASN A 188 -15.37 1.85 1.21
N VAL A 189 -15.51 0.59 1.60
CA VAL A 189 -15.51 0.11 2.98
C VAL A 189 -14.28 -0.76 3.21
N LEU A 190 -13.92 -1.01 4.48
CA LEU A 190 -12.84 -1.93 4.82
C LEU A 190 -13.24 -3.35 4.40
N LYS A 191 -12.41 -4.00 3.58
CA LYS A 191 -12.65 -5.34 3.05
C LYS A 191 -11.53 -6.28 3.46
N ALA A 192 -11.88 -7.49 3.87
CA ALA A 192 -10.95 -8.58 4.14
C ALA A 192 -11.06 -9.66 3.05
N TYR A 193 -9.94 -9.99 2.42
CA TYR A 193 -9.80 -11.09 1.47
C TYR A 193 -9.02 -12.23 2.12
N ARG A 194 -9.46 -13.48 1.95
CA ARG A 194 -8.79 -14.64 2.54
C ARG A 194 -7.68 -15.12 1.62
N LEU A 195 -6.45 -15.17 2.11
CA LEU A 195 -5.32 -15.87 1.51
C LEU A 195 -5.34 -17.34 1.93
N PHE A 196 -5.42 -18.24 0.96
CA PHE A 196 -5.42 -19.69 1.20
C PHE A 196 -4.80 -20.42 0.02
N ASN A 197 -3.87 -21.34 0.29
CA ASN A 197 -3.12 -22.09 -0.73
C ASN A 197 -2.50 -21.20 -1.80
N GLY A 198 -1.96 -20.04 -1.40
CA GLY A 198 -1.30 -19.11 -2.31
C GLY A 198 -2.22 -18.26 -3.18
N LEU A 199 -3.54 -18.24 -2.92
CA LEU A 199 -4.51 -17.43 -3.66
C LEU A 199 -5.36 -16.60 -2.70
N LEU A 200 -5.73 -15.40 -3.13
CA LEU A 200 -6.79 -14.62 -2.50
C LEU A 200 -8.16 -15.12 -2.93
N SER A 201 -9.14 -15.04 -2.03
CA SER A 201 -10.54 -15.23 -2.37
C SER A 201 -10.97 -14.26 -3.48
N ALA A 202 -11.82 -14.71 -4.40
CA ALA A 202 -12.27 -13.88 -5.52
C ALA A 202 -13.16 -12.69 -5.08
N SER A 203 -13.73 -12.77 -3.88
CA SER A 203 -14.54 -11.73 -3.24
C SER A 203 -14.09 -11.57 -1.78
N PRO A 204 -14.38 -10.42 -1.12
CA PRO A 204 -14.10 -10.28 0.29
C PRO A 204 -14.87 -11.33 1.10
N VAL A 205 -14.23 -11.89 2.12
CA VAL A 205 -14.85 -12.81 3.08
C VAL A 205 -15.54 -12.09 4.24
N SER A 206 -15.21 -10.82 4.44
CA SER A 206 -15.88 -9.90 5.36
C SER A 206 -15.66 -8.46 4.88
N GLN A 207 -16.61 -7.58 5.17
CA GLN A 207 -16.52 -6.15 4.87
C GLN A 207 -17.26 -5.34 5.95
N ALA A 208 -16.76 -4.13 6.21
CA ALA A 208 -17.40 -3.16 7.10
C ALA A 208 -18.56 -2.43 6.40
N ASP A 209 -19.33 -1.64 7.16
CA ASP A 209 -20.42 -0.80 6.63
C ASP A 209 -20.03 0.68 6.46
N THR A 210 -18.99 1.13 7.18
CA THR A 210 -18.55 2.53 7.16
C THR A 210 -17.83 2.87 5.85
N TYR A 211 -18.36 3.86 5.14
CA TYR A 211 -17.82 4.37 3.89
C TYR A 211 -16.71 5.40 4.13
N PHE A 212 -15.61 5.27 3.39
CA PHE A 212 -14.49 6.20 3.39
C PHE A 212 -14.42 6.86 2.02
N GLY A 213 -14.63 8.19 1.96
CA GLY A 213 -14.36 8.99 0.76
C GLY A 213 -12.86 9.05 0.42
N PHE A 214 -12.44 9.94 -0.48
CA PHE A 214 -11.00 10.08 -0.80
C PHE A 214 -10.20 10.48 0.44
N PRO A 215 -9.05 9.83 0.74
CA PRO A 215 -8.34 8.85 -0.11
C PRO A 215 -8.68 7.37 0.15
N GLY A 216 -9.66 7.07 1.00
CA GLY A 216 -9.82 5.75 1.62
C GLY A 216 -9.05 5.74 2.94
N GLY A 217 -8.31 4.66 3.21
CA GLY A 217 -7.48 4.56 4.40
C GLY A 217 -6.45 3.45 4.31
N THR A 218 -5.40 3.56 5.11
CA THR A 218 -4.41 2.49 5.30
C THR A 218 -4.73 1.74 6.59
N PRO A 219 -5.16 0.48 6.53
CA PRO A 219 -5.43 -0.29 7.73
C PRO A 219 -4.15 -0.55 8.53
N ALA A 220 -4.24 -0.50 9.86
CA ALA A 220 -3.19 -0.95 10.76
C ALA A 220 -3.71 -2.09 11.64
N ILE A 221 -2.90 -3.13 11.83
CA ILE A 221 -3.29 -4.26 12.69
C ILE A 221 -2.56 -4.19 14.02
N SER A 222 -3.30 -4.42 15.10
CA SER A 222 -2.74 -4.82 16.38
C SER A 222 -3.36 -6.12 16.84
N ALA A 223 -2.58 -7.02 17.44
CA ALA A 223 -3.09 -8.31 17.92
C ALA A 223 -2.21 -8.87 19.05
N ASN A 224 -2.76 -9.82 19.81
CA ASN A 224 -1.96 -10.69 20.66
C ASN A 224 -1.64 -11.98 19.91
N GLY A 225 -0.61 -11.91 19.06
CA GLY A 225 -0.28 -12.97 18.12
C GLY A 225 -1.45 -13.27 17.18
N SER A 226 -1.99 -14.49 17.29
CA SER A 226 -3.12 -14.97 16.48
C SER A 226 -4.51 -14.67 17.07
N THR A 227 -4.59 -13.95 18.18
CA THR A 227 -5.86 -13.68 18.88
C THR A 227 -6.06 -12.20 19.15
N ASN A 228 -7.32 -11.80 19.37
CA ASN A 228 -7.70 -10.41 19.68
C ASN A 228 -7.16 -9.40 18.67
N GLY A 229 -7.22 -9.74 17.38
CA GLY A 229 -6.82 -8.85 16.30
C GLY A 229 -7.81 -7.70 16.16
N ILE A 230 -7.28 -6.49 16.03
CA ILE A 230 -8.02 -5.27 15.75
C ILE A 230 -7.48 -4.68 14.47
N ALA A 231 -8.37 -4.40 13.53
CA ALA A 231 -8.08 -3.61 12.34
C ALA A 231 -8.46 -2.16 12.60
N TRP A 232 -7.47 -1.29 12.64
CA TRP A 232 -7.62 0.15 12.82
C TRP A 232 -7.63 0.85 11.47
N ALA A 233 -8.46 1.88 11.32
CA ALA A 233 -8.47 2.74 10.14
C ALA A 233 -8.78 4.18 10.54
N LEU A 234 -8.19 5.14 9.81
CA LEU A 234 -8.50 6.56 9.96
C LEU A 234 -9.35 7.03 8.78
N GLN A 235 -10.57 7.48 9.09
CA GLN A 235 -11.40 8.16 8.12
C GLN A 235 -10.94 9.61 8.02
N THR A 236 -10.51 10.01 6.83
CA THR A 236 -9.85 11.30 6.57
C THR A 236 -10.44 12.05 5.38
N ASP A 237 -11.60 11.61 4.89
CA ASP A 237 -12.32 12.22 3.77
C ASP A 237 -12.86 13.63 4.06
N GLY A 238 -12.89 14.01 5.33
CA GLY A 238 -13.12 15.38 5.80
C GLY A 238 -11.95 16.37 5.60
N TYR A 239 -10.77 15.92 5.15
CA TYR A 239 -9.55 16.75 5.14
C TYR A 239 -9.67 18.05 4.34
N TYR A 240 -10.44 18.07 3.25
CA TYR A 240 -10.60 19.26 2.41
C TYR A 240 -11.41 20.37 3.10
N TRP A 241 -12.24 20.00 4.08
CA TRP A 241 -13.15 20.90 4.79
C TRP A 241 -12.72 21.15 6.24
N ASP A 242 -11.47 20.83 6.58
CA ASP A 242 -10.91 20.92 7.94
C ASP A 242 -11.77 20.19 9.00
N LEU A 243 -12.46 19.12 8.59
CA LEU A 243 -13.22 18.29 9.52
C LEU A 243 -12.29 17.34 10.28
N PRO A 244 -12.64 16.96 11.52
CA PRO A 244 -11.94 15.94 12.29
C PRO A 244 -11.73 14.65 11.51
N SER A 245 -10.63 13.96 11.80
CA SER A 245 -10.54 12.54 11.45
C SER A 245 -11.47 11.69 12.32
N ILE A 246 -11.79 10.48 11.89
CA ILE A 246 -12.50 9.51 12.75
C ILE A 246 -11.65 8.25 12.82
N LEU A 247 -11.26 7.85 14.04
CA LEU A 247 -10.55 6.60 14.28
C LEU A 247 -11.58 5.48 14.43
N HIS A 248 -11.47 4.46 13.58
CA HIS A 248 -12.27 3.26 13.64
C HIS A 248 -11.44 2.07 14.09
N ALA A 249 -12.07 1.16 14.83
CA ALA A 249 -11.51 -0.12 15.22
C ALA A 249 -12.53 -1.22 14.89
N TYR A 250 -12.09 -2.24 14.14
CA TYR A 250 -12.90 -3.38 13.76
C TYR A 250 -12.30 -4.66 14.31
N ASP A 251 -13.13 -5.69 14.52
CA ASP A 251 -12.61 -7.03 14.75
C ASP A 251 -11.87 -7.50 13.49
N ALA A 252 -10.58 -7.78 13.60
CA ALA A 252 -9.81 -8.21 12.44
C ALA A 252 -10.28 -9.59 11.91
N ALA A 253 -10.88 -10.45 12.74
CA ALA A 253 -11.42 -11.72 12.28
C ALA A 253 -12.69 -11.55 11.43
N ASP A 254 -13.46 -10.48 11.66
CA ASP A 254 -14.68 -10.14 10.94
C ASP A 254 -14.93 -8.62 10.99
N VAL A 255 -14.50 -7.92 9.94
CA VAL A 255 -14.54 -6.46 9.87
C VAL A 255 -15.95 -5.88 9.73
N SER A 256 -16.98 -6.71 9.57
CA SER A 256 -18.38 -6.27 9.71
C SER A 256 -18.72 -5.85 11.15
N ARG A 257 -17.88 -6.22 12.13
CA ARG A 257 -18.04 -5.84 13.53
C ARG A 257 -17.11 -4.68 13.90
N GLU A 258 -17.64 -3.47 13.88
CA GLU A 258 -16.99 -2.32 14.49
C GLU A 258 -16.99 -2.48 16.03
N LEU A 259 -15.81 -2.30 16.64
CA LEU A 259 -15.57 -2.37 18.08
C LEU A 259 -15.63 -0.99 18.74
N TYR A 260 -15.21 0.03 18.01
CA TYR A 260 -15.09 1.40 18.49
C TYR A 260 -15.00 2.38 17.31
N ASN A 261 -15.62 3.55 17.46
CA ASN A 261 -15.23 4.72 16.68
C ASN A 261 -15.13 5.98 17.56
N SER A 262 -14.25 6.91 17.17
CA SER A 262 -13.94 8.10 17.97
C SER A 262 -15.05 9.16 18.00
N ASP A 263 -16.09 9.02 17.18
CA ASP A 263 -17.25 9.91 17.14
C ASP A 263 -18.42 9.44 18.05
N GLN A 264 -18.32 8.23 18.63
CA GLN A 264 -19.35 7.68 19.51
C GLN A 264 -19.38 8.29 20.92
N ALA A 265 -18.27 8.88 21.39
CA ALA A 265 -18.16 9.34 22.76
C ALA A 265 -18.96 10.63 23.02
N SER A 266 -19.80 10.62 24.06
CA SER A 266 -20.61 11.79 24.43
C SER A 266 -19.76 13.04 24.68
N GLY A 267 -20.21 14.18 24.17
CA GLY A 267 -19.56 15.47 24.39
C GLY A 267 -18.26 15.66 23.61
N GLY A 268 -17.98 14.81 22.61
CA GLY A 268 -16.81 14.95 21.73
C GLY A 268 -15.49 14.60 22.42
N ARG A 269 -15.52 13.79 23.48
CA ARG A 269 -14.33 13.42 24.27
C ARG A 269 -13.19 12.85 23.43
N ASP A 270 -13.56 12.03 22.44
CA ASP A 270 -12.63 11.25 21.64
C ASP A 270 -12.39 11.87 20.27
N VAL A 271 -12.94 13.05 19.96
CA VAL A 271 -12.84 13.64 18.63
C VAL A 271 -11.40 14.14 18.41
N PRO A 272 -10.65 13.61 17.41
CA PRO A 272 -9.32 14.09 17.10
C PRO A 272 -9.36 15.42 16.36
N GLY A 273 -8.18 16.04 16.19
CA GLY A 273 -8.00 17.20 15.33
C GLY A 273 -8.32 16.97 13.83
N ALA A 274 -8.20 18.06 13.07
CA ALA A 274 -8.53 18.10 11.64
C ALA A 274 -7.74 17.06 10.82
N ALA A 275 -8.44 16.36 9.93
CA ALA A 275 -7.92 15.26 9.15
C ALA A 275 -6.80 15.69 8.18
N VAL A 276 -5.84 14.79 7.96
CA VAL A 276 -4.79 14.88 6.94
C VAL A 276 -4.86 13.62 6.08
N LYS A 277 -4.95 13.79 4.76
CA LYS A 277 -4.98 12.65 3.82
C LYS A 277 -3.72 11.79 3.94
N PHE A 278 -3.85 10.49 3.65
CA PHE A 278 -2.78 9.49 3.68
C PHE A 278 -2.15 9.23 5.06
N THR A 279 -2.75 9.75 6.14
CA THR A 279 -2.30 9.43 7.49
C THR A 279 -2.70 8.01 7.89
N VAL A 280 -1.86 7.40 8.73
CA VAL A 280 -2.02 6.02 9.22
C VAL A 280 -2.03 6.05 10.74
N PRO A 281 -2.97 5.36 11.41
CA PRO A 281 -2.92 5.24 12.85
C PRO A 281 -1.71 4.38 13.25
N THR A 282 -0.91 4.86 14.18
CA THR A 282 0.20 4.06 14.73
C THR A 282 -0.25 3.38 16.00
N VAL A 283 -0.09 2.06 16.09
CA VAL A 283 -0.46 1.30 17.30
C VAL A 283 0.79 0.82 18.01
N ALA A 284 1.02 1.29 19.23
CA ALA A 284 2.19 0.93 20.01
C ALA A 284 1.91 1.06 21.51
N ASN A 285 2.53 0.20 22.32
CA ASN A 285 2.50 0.28 23.79
C ASN A 285 1.08 0.36 24.38
N GLY A 286 0.12 -0.35 23.78
CA GLY A 286 -1.28 -0.35 24.21
C GLY A 286 -2.03 0.96 23.92
N LYS A 287 -1.51 1.79 23.02
CA LYS A 287 -2.10 3.07 22.61
C LYS A 287 -2.21 3.15 21.08
N VAL A 288 -3.14 3.98 20.63
CA VAL A 288 -3.27 4.35 19.22
C VAL A 288 -2.99 5.84 19.08
N TYR A 289 -2.10 6.18 18.15
CA TYR A 289 -1.62 7.53 17.91
C TYR A 289 -2.15 8.01 16.57
N VAL A 290 -2.80 9.17 16.58
CA VAL A 290 -3.43 9.79 15.41
C VAL A 290 -2.82 11.16 15.19
N GLY A 291 -2.06 11.30 14.12
CA GLY A 291 -1.50 12.60 13.71
C GLY A 291 -2.54 13.40 12.93
N THR A 292 -2.74 14.65 13.30
CA THR A 292 -3.69 15.57 12.67
C THR A 292 -2.95 16.81 12.15
N GLN A 293 -3.67 17.78 11.59
CA GLN A 293 -3.03 19.00 11.06
C GLN A 293 -2.20 19.76 12.12
N THR A 294 -2.65 19.77 13.38
CA THR A 294 -2.08 20.64 14.43
C THR A 294 -1.77 19.94 15.75
N GLU A 295 -2.16 18.67 15.92
CA GLU A 295 -1.97 17.95 17.17
C GLU A 295 -1.75 16.44 16.96
N LEU A 296 -1.42 15.77 18.06
CA LEU A 296 -1.29 14.32 18.13
C LEU A 296 -2.27 13.81 19.18
N ASP A 297 -3.30 13.12 18.73
CA ASP A 297 -4.29 12.49 19.59
C ASP A 297 -3.84 11.08 19.97
N VAL A 298 -3.98 10.73 21.25
CA VAL A 298 -3.49 9.46 21.79
C VAL A 298 -4.60 8.75 22.56
N TYR A 299 -5.03 7.62 22.02
CA TYR A 299 -6.12 6.80 22.54
C TYR A 299 -5.57 5.66 23.38
N GLY A 300 -6.28 5.34 24.46
CA GLY A 300 -5.97 4.24 25.35
C GLY A 300 -7.19 3.87 26.19
N LEU A 301 -7.05 2.84 27.01
CA LEU A 301 -8.11 2.45 27.95
C LEU A 301 -8.37 3.58 28.96
N LEU A 302 -9.65 3.78 29.33
CA LEU A 302 -10.00 4.69 30.41
C LEU A 302 -9.35 4.21 31.73
N PRO A 303 -8.78 5.12 32.54
CA PRO A 303 -8.21 4.79 33.84
C PRO A 303 -9.26 4.37 34.87
#